data_AF-A0A9Q0TE62-F1
#
_entry.id   AF-A0A9Q0TE62-F1
#
_cell.length_a   1.000
_cell.length_b   1.000
_cell.length_c   1.000
_cell.angle_alpha   90.00
_cell.angle_beta   90.00
_cell.angle_gamma   90.00
#
_symmetry.space_group_name_H-M   'P 1'
#
loop_
_entity.id
_entity.type
_entity.pdbx_description
1 polymer ?
#
loop_
_entity_poly.entity_id
_entity_poly.type
_entity_poly.pdbx_seq_one_letter_code
_entity_poly.pdbx_strand_id
1 'polypeptide(L)'
;MPGSTRSVTVTMQAQKESPPDMQSKDKFLLQSVVAPDGTTTKEITSEMFNKEGEKAVEEFKLRVVYIPANPPSPVPEESDEGSSPPRPSVLENGNQDSSLLDAVSRTLEEPEEKSFETWSLISRLTEEKTSALQQNLKLQHELELMRKQISKKYAGGVSLLVVFLVGLFGILVGYIFK
;
A
#
# COMPACT_ATOMS: atom_id res chain seq x y z
N MET A 1 -15.46 21.14 8.22
CA MET A 1 -16.72 20.84 8.94
C MET A 1 -16.46 19.61 9.80
N PRO A 2 -17.03 19.51 11.02
CA PRO A 2 -16.89 18.30 11.84
C PRO A 2 -17.38 17.06 11.08
N GLY A 3 -16.63 15.95 11.14
CA GLY A 3 -16.97 14.70 10.44
C GLY A 3 -16.71 14.68 8.92
N SER A 4 -16.22 15.78 8.31
CA SER A 4 -15.85 15.80 6.89
C SER A 4 -14.48 15.18 6.64
N THR A 5 -14.30 14.53 5.49
CA THR A 5 -12.99 14.05 5.03
C THR A 5 -12.34 15.06 4.08
N ARG A 6 -11.02 15.21 4.13
CA ARG A 6 -10.26 16.04 3.19
C ARG A 6 -9.05 15.30 2.65
N SER A 7 -8.85 15.37 1.33
CA SER A 7 -7.70 14.78 0.65
C SER A 7 -6.49 15.70 0.70
N VAL A 8 -5.33 15.13 1.00
CA VAL A 8 -4.03 15.79 0.93
C VAL A 8 -3.19 15.06 -0.11
N THR A 9 -2.68 15.81 -1.09
CA THR A 9 -1.82 15.25 -2.14
C THR A 9 -0.36 15.48 -1.79
N VAL A 10 0.44 14.41 -1.81
CA VAL A 10 1.89 14.46 -1.64
C VAL A 10 2.53 14.05 -2.95
N THR A 11 3.21 14.99 -3.62
CA THR A 11 3.91 14.74 -4.89
C THR A 11 5.38 14.52 -4.62
N MET A 12 5.90 13.37 -5.04
CA MET A 12 7.34 13.12 -5.04
C MET A 12 7.99 13.82 -6.24
N GLN A 13 9.20 14.32 -6.06
CA GLN A 13 10.00 14.77 -7.20
C GLN A 13 10.48 13.55 -8.01
N ALA A 14 10.61 13.72 -9.32
CA ALA A 14 11.10 12.67 -10.20
C ALA A 14 12.50 12.22 -9.77
N GLN A 15 12.65 10.92 -9.53
CA GLN A 15 13.94 10.33 -9.21
C GLN A 15 14.77 10.19 -10.49
N LYS A 16 16.05 10.56 -10.43
CA LYS A 16 16.99 10.37 -11.56
C LYS A 16 17.56 8.95 -11.61
N GLU A 17 17.64 8.29 -10.46
CA GLU A 17 18.19 6.95 -10.29
C GLU A 17 17.44 6.27 -9.15
N SER A 18 17.21 4.96 -9.26
CA SER A 18 16.54 4.19 -8.22
C SER A 18 17.41 4.12 -6.96
N PRO A 19 16.88 4.42 -5.75
CA PRO A 19 17.63 4.27 -4.51
C PRO A 19 18.12 2.81 -4.36
N PRO A 20 19.39 2.56 -4.00
CA PRO A 20 20.00 1.22 -4.03
C PRO A 20 19.28 0.19 -3.16
N ASP A 21 18.67 0.62 -2.05
CA ASP A 21 17.93 -0.26 -1.13
C ASP A 21 16.41 -0.18 -1.30
N MET A 22 15.91 0.70 -2.19
CA MET A 22 14.48 0.97 -2.39
C MET A 22 13.72 1.23 -1.06
N GLN A 23 14.40 1.78 -0.07
CA GLN A 23 13.84 2.13 1.24
C GLN A 23 13.87 3.64 1.40
N SER A 24 12.72 4.23 1.69
CA SER A 24 12.67 5.64 2.10
C SER A 24 12.93 5.74 3.60
N LYS A 25 13.80 6.68 3.99
CA LYS A 25 14.00 7.09 5.38
C LYS A 25 13.03 8.20 5.79
N ASP A 26 12.26 8.71 4.83
CA ASP A 26 11.36 9.83 5.01
C ASP A 26 10.19 9.43 5.90
N LYS A 27 9.75 10.41 6.69
CA LYS A 27 8.63 10.29 7.63
C LYS A 27 7.79 11.53 7.49
N PHE A 28 6.48 11.36 7.38
CA PHE A 28 5.54 12.45 7.53
C PHE A 28 4.96 12.44 8.94
N LEU A 29 4.82 13.61 9.53
CA LEU A 29 4.13 13.78 10.81
C LEU A 29 2.83 14.53 10.52
N LEU A 30 1.70 13.87 10.78
CA LEU A 30 0.40 14.50 10.79
C LEU A 30 0.12 14.97 12.21
N GLN A 31 -0.14 16.26 12.38
CA GLN A 31 -0.53 16.84 13.67
C GLN A 31 -1.95 17.36 13.58
N SER A 32 -2.76 17.06 14.59
CA SER A 32 -4.14 17.49 14.72
C SER A 32 -4.37 18.14 16.08
N VAL A 33 -5.16 19.20 16.09
CA VAL A 33 -5.56 19.95 17.29
C VAL A 33 -7.04 20.27 17.17
N VAL A 34 -7.75 20.21 18.29
CA VAL A 34 -9.14 20.69 18.35
C VAL A 34 -9.13 22.21 18.18
N ALA A 35 -9.64 22.68 17.05
CA ALA A 35 -9.77 24.10 16.80
C ALA A 35 -10.85 24.70 17.74
N PRO A 36 -10.58 25.85 18.39
CA PRO A 36 -11.61 26.59 19.13
C PRO A 36 -12.80 26.98 18.26
N ASP A 37 -13.94 27.23 18.89
CA ASP A 37 -15.14 27.67 18.17
C ASP A 37 -14.88 28.98 17.43
N GLY A 38 -15.35 29.06 16.18
CA GLY A 38 -15.20 30.27 15.36
C GLY A 38 -13.82 30.49 14.72
N THR A 39 -12.85 29.58 14.94
CA THR A 39 -11.50 29.69 14.35
C THR A 39 -11.56 29.84 12.84
N THR A 40 -10.97 30.92 12.33
CA THR A 40 -10.80 31.13 10.89
C THR A 40 -9.42 30.66 10.43
N THR A 41 -9.25 30.41 9.12
CA THR A 41 -7.96 29.94 8.58
C THR A 41 -6.79 30.89 8.81
N LYS A 42 -7.06 32.15 9.15
CA LYS A 42 -6.04 33.19 9.43
C LYS A 42 -5.53 33.15 10.88
N GLU A 43 -6.27 32.51 11.77
CA GLU A 43 -5.97 32.40 13.20
C GLU A 43 -5.26 31.07 13.53
N ILE A 44 -5.02 30.23 12.52
CA ILE A 44 -4.24 29.01 12.66
C ILE A 44 -2.77 29.41 12.80
N THR A 45 -2.23 29.24 13.99
CA THR A 45 -0.87 29.62 14.33
C THR A 45 -0.06 28.41 14.80
N SER A 46 1.27 28.47 14.66
CA SER A 46 2.16 27.36 15.03
C SER A 46 2.09 27.04 16.52
N GLU A 47 1.80 28.02 17.39
CA GLU A 47 1.66 27.77 18.82
C GLU A 47 0.49 26.85 19.19
N MET A 48 -0.50 26.69 18.31
CA MET A 48 -1.61 25.74 18.52
C MET A 48 -1.14 24.28 18.52
N PHE A 49 0.03 24.00 17.93
CA PHE A 49 0.61 22.66 17.83
C PHE A 49 1.74 22.41 18.84
N ASN A 50 2.02 23.37 19.72
CA ASN A 50 2.98 23.16 20.81
C ASN A 50 2.37 22.29 21.90
N LYS A 51 3.12 21.27 22.35
CA LYS A 51 2.71 20.37 23.45
C LYS A 51 2.85 21.00 24.85
N GLU A 52 3.27 22.26 24.93
CA GLU A 52 3.50 23.00 26.16
C GLU A 52 2.14 23.54 26.69
N GLY A 53 1.36 22.69 27.36
CA GLY A 53 0.07 23.07 27.96
C GLY A 53 -0.93 21.92 28.11
N GLU A 54 -2.16 22.24 28.50
CA GLU A 54 -3.29 21.28 28.63
C GLU A 54 -3.95 20.94 27.28
N LYS A 55 -3.44 21.48 26.17
CA LYS A 55 -4.00 21.25 24.84
C LYS A 55 -3.59 19.87 24.31
N ALA A 56 -4.59 19.05 23.98
CA ALA A 56 -4.37 17.77 23.33
C ALA A 56 -3.97 17.98 21.85
N VAL A 57 -2.68 17.77 21.56
CA VAL A 57 -2.16 17.66 20.19
C VAL A 57 -2.02 16.18 19.86
N GLU A 58 -2.76 15.72 18.86
CA GLU A 58 -2.66 14.35 18.35
C GLU A 58 -1.63 14.28 17.23
N GLU A 59 -0.75 13.28 17.29
CA GLU A 59 0.31 13.09 16.32
C GLU A 59 0.25 11.70 15.71
N PHE A 60 0.33 11.65 14.38
CA PHE A 60 0.36 10.41 13.62
C PHE A 60 1.53 10.38 12.66
N LYS A 61 2.41 9.40 12.83
CA LYS A 61 3.66 9.28 12.06
C LYS A 61 3.50 8.28 10.92
N LEU A 62 3.58 8.79 9.70
CA LEU A 62 3.52 8.00 8.47
C LEU A 62 4.94 7.71 7.98
N ARG A 63 5.19 6.46 7.58
CA ARG A 63 6.45 6.04 6.95
C ARG A 63 6.26 5.94 5.44
N VAL A 64 7.29 6.31 4.69
CA VAL A 64 7.30 6.15 3.24
C VAL A 64 7.93 4.80 2.90
N VAL A 65 7.29 4.06 2.00
CA VAL A 65 7.77 2.77 1.49
C VAL A 65 7.72 2.84 -0.03
N TYR A 66 8.81 2.47 -0.70
CA TYR A 66 8.81 2.32 -2.15
C TYR A 66 8.35 0.91 -2.50
N ILE A 67 7.47 0.82 -3.47
CA ILE A 67 7.00 -0.44 -4.03
C ILE A 67 7.40 -0.42 -5.51
N PRO A 68 8.14 -1.43 -6.00
CA PRO A 68 8.50 -1.50 -7.40
C PRO A 68 7.22 -1.64 -8.24
N ALA A 69 7.18 -0.97 -9.39
CA ALA A 69 6.06 -1.11 -10.31
C ALA A 69 6.03 -2.56 -10.85
N ASN A 70 4.84 -3.15 -10.90
CA ASN A 70 4.65 -4.35 -11.72
C ASN A 70 4.93 -4.00 -13.19
N PRO A 71 5.58 -4.87 -13.96
CA PRO A 71 5.86 -4.61 -15.36
C PRO A 71 4.56 -4.29 -16.09
N PRO A 72 4.52 -3.24 -16.95
CA PRO A 72 3.36 -2.98 -17.77
C PRO A 72 3.09 -4.22 -18.62
N SER A 73 1.85 -4.65 -18.69
CA SER A 73 1.46 -5.77 -19.56
C SER A 73 1.96 -5.49 -20.99
N PRO A 74 2.55 -6.48 -21.69
CA PRO A 74 3.06 -6.27 -23.04
C PRO A 74 1.94 -5.71 -23.91
N VAL A 75 2.08 -4.44 -24.28
CA VAL A 75 1.23 -3.84 -25.30
C VAL A 75 1.72 -4.46 -26.61
N PRO A 76 0.85 -5.09 -27.42
CA PRO A 76 1.26 -5.59 -28.72
C PRO A 76 1.89 -4.45 -29.51
N GLU A 77 3.19 -4.54 -29.76
CA GLU A 77 3.85 -3.67 -30.73
C GLU A 77 3.20 -3.97 -32.08
N GLU A 78 2.42 -3.03 -32.61
CA GLU A 78 2.04 -3.11 -34.02
C GLU A 78 3.33 -2.99 -34.83
N SER A 79 3.61 -4.03 -35.62
CA SER A 79 4.78 -4.12 -36.48
C SER A 79 4.75 -2.97 -37.49
N ASP A 80 5.50 -1.91 -37.21
CA ASP A 80 5.84 -0.85 -38.17
C ASP A 80 6.83 -1.42 -39.20
N GLU A 81 6.34 -2.26 -40.12
CA GLU A 81 7.00 -2.52 -41.40
C GLU A 81 6.07 -3.24 -42.37
N GLY A 82 5.67 -2.54 -43.44
CA GLY A 82 5.27 -3.19 -44.68
C GLY A 82 3.96 -2.74 -45.31
N SER A 83 4.09 -1.77 -46.21
CA SER A 83 3.28 -1.61 -47.44
C SER A 83 1.93 -0.88 -47.32
N SER A 84 1.93 0.35 -47.83
CA SER A 84 0.73 1.07 -48.26
C SER A 84 -0.21 0.16 -49.08
N PRO A 85 -1.50 0.04 -48.74
CA PRO A 85 -2.46 -0.55 -49.68
C PRO A 85 -2.73 0.45 -50.81
N PRO A 86 -2.76 0.04 -52.09
CA PRO A 86 -3.10 0.94 -53.17
C PRO A 86 -4.58 1.35 -53.08
N ARG A 87 -4.84 2.60 -53.47
CA ARG A 87 -6.16 3.25 -53.53
C ARG A 87 -7.20 2.44 -54.34
N PRO A 88 -8.50 2.65 -54.05
CA PRO A 88 -9.58 1.81 -54.54
C PRO A 88 -9.90 2.10 -56.01
N SER A 89 -9.98 1.04 -56.83
CA SER A 89 -10.62 1.12 -58.14
C SER A 89 -12.07 0.68 -58.02
N VAL A 90 -12.96 1.65 -58.22
CA VAL A 90 -14.39 1.51 -58.44
C VAL A 90 -14.66 0.55 -59.61
N LEU A 91 -15.52 -0.45 -59.40
CA LEU A 91 -16.43 -0.92 -60.44
C LEU A 91 -17.67 -1.59 -59.81
N GLU A 92 -18.73 -1.63 -60.61
CA GLU A 92 -20.13 -1.45 -60.25
C GLU A 92 -20.94 -2.77 -60.19
N ASN A 93 -21.97 -2.75 -59.33
CA ASN A 93 -23.26 -3.47 -59.41
C ASN A 93 -23.40 -4.95 -59.01
N GLY A 94 -24.44 -5.22 -58.20
CA GLY A 94 -25.11 -6.52 -58.18
C GLY A 94 -25.75 -6.92 -56.84
N ASN A 95 -27.04 -6.62 -56.68
CA ASN A 95 -27.99 -7.16 -55.69
C ASN A 95 -27.70 -8.61 -55.22
N GLN A 96 -27.71 -8.85 -53.90
CA GLN A 96 -28.66 -9.75 -53.20
C GLN A 96 -28.25 -10.04 -51.75
N ASP A 97 -29.15 -9.66 -50.84
CA ASP A 97 -29.44 -10.22 -49.53
C ASP A 97 -28.82 -11.61 -49.25
N SER A 98 -27.75 -11.70 -48.45
CA SER A 98 -27.34 -12.95 -47.76
C SER A 98 -26.26 -12.81 -46.68
N SER A 99 -25.69 -11.62 -46.41
CA SER A 99 -24.47 -11.50 -45.59
C SER A 99 -24.66 -11.36 -44.06
N LEU A 100 -25.88 -11.43 -43.52
CA LEU A 100 -26.09 -11.24 -42.07
C LEU A 100 -25.83 -12.51 -41.23
N LEU A 101 -25.73 -13.70 -41.84
CA LEU A 101 -25.56 -14.94 -41.07
C LEU A 101 -24.14 -15.51 -41.08
N ASP A 102 -23.23 -14.97 -41.90
CA ASP A 102 -21.83 -15.44 -41.94
C ASP A 102 -20.89 -14.64 -41.01
N ALA A 103 -21.41 -13.63 -40.31
CA ALA A 103 -20.66 -12.89 -39.29
C ALA A 103 -20.61 -13.60 -37.93
N VAL A 104 -21.35 -14.70 -37.75
CA VAL A 104 -21.49 -15.41 -36.46
C VAL A 104 -20.83 -16.79 -36.45
N SER A 105 -20.23 -17.25 -37.57
CA SER A 105 -19.52 -18.53 -37.64
C SER A 105 -18.02 -18.43 -37.89
N ARG A 106 -17.44 -17.22 -37.88
CA ARG A 106 -15.98 -17.00 -37.91
C ARG A 106 -15.37 -16.57 -36.56
N THR A 107 -16.05 -16.87 -35.45
CA THR A 107 -15.53 -16.70 -34.08
C THR A 107 -15.01 -18.03 -33.51
N LEU A 108 -14.40 -18.87 -34.34
CA LEU A 108 -13.72 -20.08 -33.90
C LEU A 108 -12.56 -20.37 -34.85
N GLU A 109 -11.51 -19.59 -34.71
CA GLU A 109 -10.12 -19.97 -35.01
C GLU A 109 -9.24 -18.88 -34.39
N GLU A 110 -9.22 -18.88 -33.05
CA GLU A 110 -8.13 -18.27 -32.28
C GLU A 110 -7.14 -19.39 -31.97
N PRO A 111 -5.81 -19.18 -32.10
CA PRO A 111 -4.84 -20.26 -31.96
C PRO A 111 -4.86 -20.77 -30.53
N GLU A 112 -5.16 -22.07 -30.35
CA GLU A 112 -5.25 -22.75 -29.06
C GLU A 112 -4.01 -22.58 -28.16
N GLU A 113 -2.87 -22.17 -28.72
CA GLU A 113 -1.59 -22.06 -28.01
C GLU A 113 -1.54 -20.91 -26.98
N LYS A 114 -2.13 -19.73 -27.27
CA LYS A 114 -2.17 -18.59 -26.31
C LYS A 114 -3.11 -18.84 -25.13
N SER A 115 -4.15 -19.65 -25.35
CA SER A 115 -5.05 -20.11 -24.30
C SER A 115 -4.25 -20.90 -23.25
N PHE A 116 -3.44 -21.88 -23.64
CA PHE A 116 -2.67 -22.68 -22.67
C PHE A 116 -1.68 -21.85 -21.86
N GLU A 117 -0.99 -20.89 -22.49
CA GLU A 117 -0.09 -19.98 -21.78
C GLU A 117 -0.82 -19.13 -20.74
N THR A 118 -1.96 -18.54 -21.12
CA THR A 118 -2.78 -17.72 -20.21
C THR A 118 -3.41 -18.55 -19.09
N TRP A 119 -3.92 -19.75 -19.38
CA TRP A 119 -4.42 -20.68 -18.37
C TRP A 119 -3.32 -21.15 -17.42
N SER A 120 -2.10 -21.37 -17.91
CA SER A 120 -0.96 -21.76 -17.07
C SER A 120 -0.54 -20.64 -16.11
N LEU A 121 -0.52 -19.38 -16.57
CA LEU A 121 -0.23 -18.22 -15.74
C LEU A 121 -1.33 -17.98 -14.71
N ILE A 122 -2.60 -18.09 -15.11
CA ILE A 122 -3.74 -17.97 -14.19
C ILE A 122 -3.69 -19.07 -13.13
N SER A 123 -3.35 -20.31 -13.52
CA SER A 123 -3.21 -21.44 -12.59
C SER A 123 -2.09 -21.19 -11.59
N ARG A 124 -0.90 -20.77 -12.05
CA ARG A 124 0.24 -20.45 -11.17
C ARG A 124 -0.07 -19.29 -10.23
N LEU A 125 -0.71 -18.23 -10.73
CA LEU A 125 -1.03 -17.04 -9.92
C LEU A 125 -2.13 -17.35 -8.90
N THR A 126 -3.09 -18.19 -9.26
CA THR A 126 -4.11 -18.70 -8.33
C THR A 126 -3.49 -19.59 -7.26
N GLU A 127 -2.59 -20.50 -7.64
CA GLU A 127 -1.83 -21.34 -6.72
C GLU A 127 -0.98 -20.49 -5.76
N GLU A 128 -0.19 -19.54 -6.28
CA GLU A 128 0.62 -18.62 -5.47
C GLU A 128 -0.25 -17.76 -4.52
N LYS A 129 -1.42 -17.29 -4.97
CA LYS A 129 -2.38 -16.57 -4.12
C LYS A 129 -2.89 -17.44 -2.98
N THR A 130 -3.27 -18.68 -3.25
CA THR A 130 -3.75 -19.61 -2.21
C THR A 130 -2.64 -19.99 -1.23
N SER A 131 -1.42 -20.19 -1.73
CA SER A 131 -0.23 -20.43 -0.90
C SER A 131 0.08 -19.25 0.02
N ALA A 132 0.05 -18.03 -0.52
CA ALA A 132 0.27 -16.80 0.25
C ALA A 132 -0.81 -16.59 1.33
N LEU A 133 -2.09 -16.85 1.01
CA LEU A 133 -3.18 -16.80 1.98
C LEU A 133 -2.96 -17.81 3.12
N GLN A 134 -2.58 -19.03 2.79
CA GLN A 134 -2.30 -20.07 3.79
C GLN A 134 -1.12 -19.68 4.70
N GLN A 135 -0.05 -19.13 4.13
CA GLN A 135 1.09 -18.65 4.92
C GLN A 135 0.70 -17.46 5.82
N ASN A 136 -0.13 -16.54 5.32
CA ASN A 136 -0.58 -15.40 6.11
C ASN A 136 -1.40 -15.84 7.33
N LEU A 137 -2.33 -16.80 7.14
CA LEU A 137 -3.10 -17.39 8.24
C LEU A 137 -2.21 -18.08 9.28
N LYS A 138 -1.17 -18.79 8.83
CA LYS A 138 -0.19 -19.42 9.73
C LYS A 138 0.56 -18.37 10.55
N LEU A 139 1.05 -17.31 9.92
CA LEU A 139 1.76 -16.23 10.60
C LEU A 139 0.88 -15.51 11.62
N GLN A 140 -0.39 -15.24 11.29
CA GLN A 140 -1.36 -14.68 12.22
C GLN A 140 -1.51 -15.55 13.48
N HIS A 141 -1.59 -16.87 13.30
CA HIS A 141 -1.66 -17.80 14.42
C HIS A 141 -0.37 -17.82 15.26
N GLU A 142 0.81 -17.81 14.62
CA GLU A 142 2.10 -17.71 15.33
C GLU A 142 2.22 -16.41 16.14
N LEU A 143 1.74 -15.29 15.60
CA LEU A 143 1.69 -14.00 16.30
C LEU A 143 0.76 -14.05 17.52
N GLU A 144 -0.40 -14.70 17.42
CA GLU A 144 -1.30 -14.86 18.57
C GLU A 144 -0.68 -15.70 19.69
N LEU A 145 0.04 -16.78 19.33
CA LEU A 145 0.75 -17.61 20.30
C LEU A 145 1.87 -16.84 20.98
N MET A 146 2.69 -16.12 20.21
CA MET A 146 3.74 -15.25 20.75
C MET A 146 3.16 -14.19 21.68
N ARG A 147 2.05 -13.54 21.29
CA ARG A 147 1.34 -12.56 22.11
C ARG A 147 0.83 -13.16 23.42
N LYS A 148 0.27 -14.37 23.40
CA LYS A 148 -0.17 -15.09 24.61
C LYS A 148 1.00 -15.53 25.51
N GLN A 149 2.13 -15.91 24.93
CA GLN A 149 3.35 -16.21 25.69
C GLN A 149 3.94 -14.96 26.35
N ILE A 150 3.96 -13.85 25.62
CA ILE A 150 4.34 -12.53 26.13
C ILE A 150 3.40 -12.14 27.27
N SER A 151 2.07 -12.17 27.07
CA SER A 151 1.12 -11.83 28.13
C SER A 151 1.28 -12.72 29.36
N LYS A 152 1.63 -14.01 29.20
CA LYS A 152 1.90 -14.93 30.31
C LYS A 152 3.23 -14.60 31.04
N LYS A 153 4.27 -14.15 30.32
CA LYS A 153 5.54 -13.69 30.92
C LYS A 153 5.39 -12.37 31.69
N TYR A 154 4.44 -11.53 31.29
CA TYR A 154 4.14 -10.24 31.92
C TYR A 154 2.91 -10.28 32.86
N ALA A 155 2.30 -11.44 33.08
CA ALA A 155 1.13 -11.62 33.97
C ALA A 155 1.48 -11.67 35.47
N GLY A 156 2.76 -11.55 35.83
CA GLY A 156 3.20 -11.39 37.22
C GLY A 156 3.40 -9.92 37.52
N GLY A 157 2.81 -9.43 38.61
CA GLY A 157 3.00 -8.06 39.12
C GLY A 157 4.47 -7.68 39.34
N VAL A 158 4.68 -6.44 39.78
CA VAL A 158 6.00 -5.76 39.91
C VAL A 158 7.13 -6.74 40.21
N SER A 159 8.07 -6.87 39.26
CA SER A 159 9.20 -7.80 39.38
C SER A 159 9.97 -7.54 40.68
N LEU A 160 10.14 -8.56 41.52
CA LEU A 160 10.88 -8.46 42.79
C LEU A 160 12.28 -7.86 42.60
N LEU A 161 12.92 -8.13 41.45
CA LEU A 161 14.20 -7.53 41.09
C LEU A 161 14.13 -6.00 41.01
N VAL A 162 13.04 -5.45 40.44
CA VAL A 162 12.81 -3.99 40.36
C VAL A 162 12.64 -3.41 41.75
N VAL A 163 11.90 -4.09 42.64
CA VAL A 163 11.73 -3.66 44.04
C VAL A 163 13.07 -3.64 44.77
N PHE A 164 13.89 -4.69 44.60
CA PHE A 164 15.25 -4.77 45.16
C PHE A 164 16.16 -3.66 44.63
N LEU A 165 16.15 -3.41 43.31
CA LEU A 165 16.94 -2.35 42.67
C LEU A 165 16.57 -0.96 43.20
N VAL A 166 15.27 -0.66 43.31
CA VAL A 166 14.78 0.62 43.85
C VAL A 166 15.15 0.77 45.32
N GLY A 167 15.04 -0.29 46.12
CA GLY A 167 15.43 -0.28 47.54
C GLY A 167 16.92 -0.03 47.75
N LEU A 168 17.79 -0.71 46.98
CA LEU A 168 19.25 -0.48 47.03
C LEU A 168 19.61 0.94 46.60
N PHE A 169 18.96 1.49 45.57
CA PHE A 169 19.16 2.87 45.16
C PHE A 169 18.73 3.85 46.27
N GLY A 170 17.61 3.60 46.94
CA GLY A 170 17.16 4.42 48.07
C GLY A 170 18.17 4.43 49.23
N ILE A 171 18.73 3.27 49.56
CA ILE A 171 19.77 3.16 50.59
C ILE A 171 21.04 3.90 50.17
N LEU A 172 21.47 3.73 48.92
CA LEU A 172 22.69 4.36 48.40
C LEU A 172 22.56 5.89 48.35
N VAL A 173 21.44 6.41 47.84
CA VAL A 173 21.15 7.85 47.82
C VAL A 173 21.04 8.39 49.25
N GLY A 174 20.36 7.65 50.13
CA GLY A 174 20.25 8.00 51.54
C GLY A 174 21.58 8.01 52.28
N TYR A 175 22.54 7.18 51.87
CA TYR A 175 23.90 7.16 52.41
C TYR A 175 24.76 8.32 51.88
N ILE A 176 24.59 8.72 50.61
CA ILE A 176 25.35 9.82 50.00
C ILE A 176 24.90 11.19 50.52
N PHE A 177 23.61 11.35 50.83
CA PHE A 177 23.04 12.60 51.37
C PHE A 177 23.06 12.68 52.91
N LYS A 178 23.74 11.74 53.58
CA LYS A 178 23.85 11.65 55.05
C LYS A 178 25.15 12.27 55.56
#